data_AF-A0A3D1CP72-F1
#
_entry.id   AF-A0A3D1CP72-F1
#
_cell.length_a   1.000
_cell.length_b   1.000
_cell.length_c   1.000
_cell.angle_alpha   90.00
_cell.angle_beta   90.00
_cell.angle_gamma   90.00
#
_symmetry.space_group_name_H-M   'P 1'
#
loop_
_entity.id
_entity.type
_entity.pdbx_description
1 polymer ?
#
loop_
_entity_poly.entity_id
_entity_poly.type
_entity_poly.pdbx_seq_one_letter_code
_entity_poly.pdbx_strand_id
1 'polypeptide(L)' 'MSLKIDRQAYAEMFGPTVGDKIRLADTELWIEVEQDLTTYGEEVKFGGGKVIR' A
#
# COMPACT_ATOMS: atom_id res chain seq x y z
N MET A 1 17.36 13.08 -1.58
CA MET A 1 16.59 13.03 -2.84
C MET A 1 15.27 12.37 -2.52
N SER A 2 14.13 12.95 -2.89
CA SER A 2 12.85 12.24 -2.80
C SER A 2 12.67 11.39 -4.05
N LEU A 3 12.44 10.09 -3.86
CA LEU A 3 12.02 9.20 -4.94
C LEU A 3 10.49 9.23 -4.98
N LYS A 4 9.94 9.40 -6.18
CA LYS A 4 8.50 9.29 -6.40
C LYS A 4 8.20 7.90 -6.93
N ILE A 5 7.21 7.26 -6.35
CA ILE A 5 6.64 6.01 -6.84
C ILE A 5 5.24 6.32 -7.38
N ASP A 6 4.87 5.66 -8.46
CA ASP A 6 3.50 5.70 -8.94
C ASP A 6 2.56 5.01 -7.95
N ARG A 7 1.33 5.52 -7.82
CA ARG A 7 0.37 5.04 -6.82
C ARG A 7 -0.09 3.61 -7.10
N GLN A 8 -0.23 3.22 -8.37
CA GLN A 8 -0.58 1.85 -8.74
C GLN A 8 0.58 0.89 -8.38
N ALA A 9 1.81 1.26 -8.74
CA ALA A 9 2.99 0.46 -8.41
C ALA A 9 3.16 0.28 -6.89
N TYR A 10 2.88 1.32 -6.10
CA TYR A 10 2.87 1.23 -4.64
C TYR A 10 1.82 0.22 -4.14
N ALA A 11 0.58 0.33 -4.62
CA ALA A 11 -0.50 -0.56 -4.23
C ALA A 11 -0.23 -2.03 -4.58
N GLU A 12 0.42 -2.29 -5.72
CA GLU A 12 0.85 -3.64 -6.11
C GLU A 12 1.97 -4.20 -5.20
N MET A 13 2.82 -3.34 -4.64
CA MET A 13 3.95 -3.76 -3.80
C MET A 13 3.60 -3.90 -2.32
N PHE A 14 2.79 -3.00 -1.78
CA PHE A 14 2.55 -2.83 -0.35
C PHE A 14 1.07 -2.84 0.03
N GLY A 15 0.18 -2.79 -0.96
CA GLY A 15 -1.26 -2.63 -0.75
C GLY A 15 -1.70 -1.16 -0.79
N PRO A 16 -3.02 -0.93 -0.79
CA PRO A 16 -3.62 0.39 -0.85
C PRO A 16 -3.30 1.23 0.40
N THR A 17 -3.29 2.55 0.23
CA THR A 17 -3.06 3.54 1.30
C THR A 17 -4.15 4.61 1.32
N VAL A 18 -4.04 5.64 2.17
CA VAL A 18 -5.10 6.63 2.46
C VAL A 18 -5.75 7.18 1.19
N GLY A 19 -7.09 7.11 1.15
CA GLY A 19 -7.92 7.56 0.03
C GLY A 19 -8.07 6.56 -1.12
N ASP A 20 -7.34 5.43 -1.11
CA ASP A 20 -7.62 4.32 -2.01
C ASP A 20 -8.93 3.64 -1.63
N LYS A 21 -9.66 3.19 -2.65
CA LYS A 21 -10.91 2.45 -2.47
C LYS A 21 -10.79 1.03 -2.99
N ILE A 22 -11.32 0.09 -2.22
CA ILE A 22 -11.32 -1.32 -2.57
C ILE A 22 -12.76 -1.81 -2.60
N ARG A 23 -13.10 -2.53 -3.67
CA ARG A 23 -14.36 -3.26 -3.76
C ARG A 23 -14.25 -4.54 -2.93
N LEU A 24 -15.23 -4.79 -2.06
CA LEU A 24 -15.28 -6.02 -1.27
C LEU A 24 -15.74 -7.19 -2.15
N ALA A 25 -14.75 -7.91 -2.71
CA ALA A 25 -14.96 -9.05 -3.59
C ALA A 25 -15.91 -8.71 -4.75
N ASP A 26 -16.91 -9.55 -4.99
CA ASP A 26 -17.92 -9.41 -6.04
C ASP A 26 -19.14 -8.58 -5.60
N THR A 27 -19.16 -8.05 -4.37
CA THR A 27 -20.25 -7.19 -3.88
C THR A 27 -20.16 -5.76 -4.42
N GLU A 28 -21.23 -4.97 -4.31
CA GLU A 28 -21.21 -3.54 -4.65
C GLU A 28 -20.73 -2.64 -3.48
N LEU A 29 -20.09 -3.23 -2.47
CA LEU A 29 -19.56 -2.48 -1.33
C LEU A 29 -18.15 -1.98 -1.63
N TRP A 30 -17.92 -0.69 -1.38
CA TRP A 30 -16.62 -0.02 -1.48
C TRP A 30 -16.19 0.48 -0.10
N ILE A 31 -14.95 0.18 0.27
CA ILE A 31 -14.31 0.70 1.47
C ILE A 31 -13.17 1.64 1.09
N GLU A 32 -12.93 2.66 1.91
CA GLU A 32 -11.83 3.61 1.75
C GLU A 32 -10.83 3.44 2.89
N VAL A 33 -9.53 3.49 2.59
CA VAL A 33 -8.51 3.53 3.62
C VAL A 33 -8.54 4.91 4.29
N GLU A 34 -8.97 4.95 5.55
CA GLU A 34 -9.13 6.21 6.30
C GLU A 34 -7.82 6.73 6.89
N GLN A 35 -6.94 5.82 7.29
CA GLN A 35 -5.66 6.16 7.91
C GLN A 35 -4.61 5.10 7.61
N ASP A 36 -3.41 5.57 7.28
CA ASP A 36 -2.20 4.76 7.16
C ASP A 36 -1.21 5.24 8.22
N LEU A 37 -0.72 4.31 9.04
CA LEU A 37 0.21 4.59 10.14
C LEU A 37 1.66 4.29 9.75
N THR A 38 1.91 3.93 8.48
CA THR A 38 3.25 3.67 7.97
C THR A 38 4.01 4.96 7.67
N THR A 39 5.34 4.86 7.64
CA THR A 39 6.20 5.91 7.07
C THR A 39 6.62 5.46 5.68
N TYR A 40 6.26 6.23 4.66
CA TYR A 40 6.52 5.83 3.27
C TYR A 40 8.02 5.75 2.96
N GLY A 41 8.43 4.61 2.41
CA GLY A 41 9.81 4.21 2.20
C GLY A 41 10.40 3.32 3.31
N GLU A 42 9.69 3.13 4.43
CA GLU A 42 10.07 2.24 5.54
C GLU A 42 9.08 1.07 5.72
N GLU A 43 8.38 0.69 4.65
CA GLU A 43 7.41 -0.38 4.67
C GLU A 43 8.06 -1.72 5.01
N VAL A 44 7.43 -2.44 5.92
CA VAL A 44 7.93 -3.72 6.39
C VAL A 44 7.57 -4.82 5.37
N LYS A 45 8.57 -5.35 4.66
CA LYS A 45 8.39 -6.44 3.70
C LYS A 45 9.36 -7.58 3.96
N PHE A 46 8.82 -8.80 4.02
CA PHE A 46 9.60 -10.03 4.19
C PHE A 46 10.02 -10.65 2.85
N GLY A 47 11.20 -11.26 2.83
CA GLY A 47 11.76 -12.02 1.71
C GLY A 47 13.26 -11.81 1.56
N GLY A 48 13.91 -12.67 0.79
CA GLY A 48 15.35 -12.55 0.51
C GLY A 48 15.68 -11.17 -0.09
N GLY A 49 16.61 -10.44 0.54
CA GLY A 49 17.03 -9.11 0.10
C GLY A 49 16.04 -7.98 0.40
N LYS A 50 15.07 -8.18 1.30
CA LYS A 50 14.07 -7.17 1.69
C LYS A 50 14.32 -6.62 3.09
N VAL A 51 13.33 -5.88 3.62
CA VAL A 51 13.44 -5.07 4.84
C VAL A 51 13.57 -5.95 6.08
N ILE A 52 12.73 -6.98 6.21
CA ILE A 52 12.90 -8.00 7.26
C ILE A 52 13.91 -9.04 6.76
N ARG A 53 14.96 -9.27 7.56
CA ARG A 53 16.08 -10.17 7.26
C ARG A 53 16.26 -11.19 8.36
#